data_AF-A0A1V3WDS9-F1
#
_entry.id   AF-A0A1V3WDS9-F1
#
_cell.length_a   1.000
_cell.length_b   1.000
_cell.length_c   1.000
_cell.angle_alpha   90.00
_cell.angle_beta   90.00
_cell.angle_gamma   90.00
#
_symmetry.space_group_name_H-M   'P 1'
#
loop_
_entity.id
_entity.type
_entity.pdbx_description
1 polymer ?
#
loop_
_entity_poly.entity_id
_entity_poly.type
_entity_poly.pdbx_seq_one_letter_code
_entity_poly.pdbx_strand_id
1 'polypeptide(L)'
;MLASAAADVDGIAAAIGAASVAAAGPTSNLLAAAGDEVSAATAALFNAYAQEYQAVVRQAAAFQQEFTRTLAVAAGAYAQAEAANAALLNGALNGALSNARTAVTAPIQSLLTSAGVGTGGPSALTAVPAAASQIALIMGGTGNPDPDPKYLNRINVKYIQHLFPGAIPKALFTPEQFWPVTPNSAT
;
A
#
# COMPACT_ATOMS: atom_id res chain seq x y z
N MET A 1 -9.35 -6.26 -3.48
CA MET A 1 -10.39 -5.53 -2.71
C MET A 1 -10.48 -4.07 -3.11
N LEU A 2 -9.42 -3.27 -2.99
CA LEU A 2 -9.48 -1.84 -3.37
C LEU A 2 -9.75 -1.60 -4.87
N ALA A 3 -9.19 -2.44 -5.77
CA ALA A 3 -9.49 -2.35 -7.21
C ALA A 3 -10.96 -2.67 -7.54
N SER A 4 -11.59 -3.59 -6.79
CA SER A 4 -13.02 -3.89 -6.94
C SER A 4 -13.85 -2.71 -6.48
N ALA A 5 -13.54 -2.14 -5.31
CA ALA A 5 -14.24 -0.97 -4.80
C ALA A 5 -14.12 0.24 -5.73
N ALA A 6 -12.96 0.45 -6.37
CA ALA A 6 -12.79 1.50 -7.37
C ALA A 6 -13.67 1.27 -8.62
N ALA A 7 -13.79 0.03 -9.08
CA ALA A 7 -14.69 -0.31 -10.19
C ALA A 7 -16.16 -0.15 -9.81
N ASP A 8 -16.54 -0.49 -8.58
CA ASP A 8 -17.91 -0.29 -8.07
C ASP A 8 -18.27 1.20 -8.01
N VAL A 9 -17.33 2.06 -7.56
CA VAL A 9 -17.51 3.52 -7.51
C VAL A 9 -17.64 4.11 -8.91
N ASP A 10 -16.87 3.63 -9.89
CA ASP A 10 -16.98 4.04 -11.29
C ASP A 10 -18.34 3.63 -11.89
N GLY A 11 -18.81 2.42 -11.59
CA GLY A 11 -20.14 1.95 -11.97
C GLY A 11 -21.27 2.83 -11.40
N ILE A 12 -21.16 3.23 -10.13
CA ILE A 12 -22.10 4.19 -9.51
C ILE A 12 -22.03 5.55 -10.21
N ALA A 13 -20.83 6.06 -10.51
CA ALA A 13 -20.65 7.32 -11.23
C ALA A 13 -21.34 7.31 -12.59
N ALA A 14 -21.16 6.22 -13.34
CA ALA A 14 -21.78 6.01 -14.65
C ALA A 14 -23.31 5.97 -14.55
N ALA A 15 -23.86 5.26 -13.55
CA ALA A 15 -25.30 5.19 -13.32
C ALA A 15 -25.90 6.56 -12.98
N ILE A 16 -25.22 7.35 -12.13
CA ILE A 16 -25.64 8.72 -11.79
C ILE A 16 -25.59 9.60 -13.04
N GLY A 17 -24.50 9.54 -13.82
CA GLY A 17 -24.38 10.30 -15.07
C GLY A 17 -25.49 9.99 -16.07
N ALA A 18 -25.81 8.70 -16.26
CA ALA A 18 -26.91 8.27 -17.13
C ALA A 18 -28.27 8.78 -16.64
N ALA A 19 -28.53 8.71 -15.34
CA ALA A 19 -29.76 9.24 -14.74
C ALA A 19 -29.87 10.76 -14.91
N SER A 20 -28.78 11.50 -14.70
CA SER A 20 -28.74 12.96 -14.86
C SER A 20 -28.96 13.39 -16.32
N VAL A 21 -28.42 12.65 -17.30
CA VAL A 21 -28.66 12.90 -18.73
C VAL A 21 -30.12 12.61 -19.09
N ALA A 22 -30.68 11.50 -18.61
CA ALA A 22 -32.08 11.16 -18.84
C ALA A 22 -33.04 12.21 -18.22
N ALA A 23 -32.70 12.77 -17.06
CA ALA A 23 -33.47 13.80 -16.39
C ALA A 23 -33.30 15.21 -17.00
N ALA A 24 -32.23 15.47 -17.74
CA ALA A 24 -31.93 16.81 -18.26
C ALA A 24 -33.04 17.37 -19.16
N GLY A 25 -33.51 16.57 -20.12
CA GLY A 25 -34.60 16.95 -21.03
C GLY A 25 -35.90 17.33 -20.31
N PRO A 26 -36.52 16.43 -19.51
CA PRO A 26 -37.80 16.70 -18.85
C PRO A 26 -37.74 17.78 -17.76
N THR A 27 -36.57 18.08 -17.20
CA THR A 27 -36.44 19.09 -16.12
C THR A 27 -36.06 20.49 -16.62
N SER A 28 -35.48 20.62 -17.82
CA SER A 28 -35.02 21.92 -18.37
C SER A 28 -35.89 22.49 -19.50
N ASN A 29 -36.91 21.74 -19.94
CA ASN A 29 -37.85 22.16 -20.99
C ASN A 29 -39.29 22.25 -20.47
N LEU A 30 -39.46 22.74 -19.23
CA LEU A 30 -40.79 22.97 -18.68
C LEU A 30 -41.46 24.13 -19.41
N LEU A 31 -42.68 23.87 -19.89
CA LEU A 31 -43.57 24.86 -20.49
C LEU A 31 -44.47 25.46 -19.40
N ALA A 32 -44.90 26.71 -19.59
CA ALA A 32 -45.87 27.34 -18.71
C ALA A 32 -47.19 26.54 -18.70
N ALA A 33 -47.75 26.29 -17.52
CA ALA A 33 -48.98 25.53 -17.36
C ALA A 33 -50.22 26.24 -17.94
N ALA A 34 -50.20 27.57 -17.94
CA ALA A 34 -51.20 28.45 -18.53
C ALA A 34 -50.55 29.75 -19.06
N GLY A 35 -51.33 30.60 -19.73
CA GLY A 35 -50.86 31.85 -20.34
C GLY A 35 -50.64 33.01 -19.37
N ASP A 36 -50.75 32.79 -18.06
CA ASP A 36 -50.54 33.80 -17.04
C ASP A 36 -49.04 33.96 -16.68
N GLU A 37 -48.71 35.13 -16.15
CA GLU A 37 -47.32 35.50 -15.80
C GLU A 37 -46.74 34.62 -14.68
N VAL A 38 -47.57 34.09 -13.77
CA VAL A 38 -47.11 33.24 -12.67
C VAL A 38 -46.71 31.86 -13.19
N SER A 39 -47.49 31.27 -14.09
CA SER A 39 -47.15 30.04 -14.80
C SER A 39 -45.86 30.18 -15.62
N ALA A 40 -45.68 31.31 -16.31
CA ALA A 40 -44.47 31.59 -17.07
C ALA A 40 -43.24 31.76 -16.16
N ALA A 41 -43.37 32.51 -15.06
CA ALA A 41 -42.29 32.70 -14.09
C ALA A 41 -41.89 31.40 -13.40
N THR A 42 -42.87 30.53 -13.08
CA THR A 42 -42.62 29.23 -12.44
C THR A 42 -41.85 28.29 -13.38
N ALA A 43 -42.25 28.22 -14.66
CA ALA A 43 -41.51 27.44 -15.67
C ALA A 43 -40.07 27.95 -15.85
N ALA A 44 -39.87 29.28 -15.90
CA ALA A 44 -38.55 29.88 -16.00
C ALA A 44 -37.66 29.54 -14.78
N LEU A 45 -38.21 29.58 -13.57
CA LEU A 45 -37.49 29.22 -12.35
C LEU A 45 -36.99 27.76 -12.37
N PHE A 46 -37.87 26.80 -12.71
CA PHE A 46 -37.47 25.39 -12.76
C PHE A 46 -36.45 25.11 -13.86
N ASN A 47 -36.58 25.75 -15.02
CA ASN A 47 -35.60 25.61 -16.10
C ASN A 47 -34.22 26.16 -15.69
N ALA A 48 -34.18 27.30 -15.00
CA ALA A 48 -32.93 27.86 -14.47
C ALA A 48 -32.31 26.93 -13.41
N TYR A 49 -33.11 26.43 -12.47
CA TYR A 49 -32.65 25.50 -11.43
C TYR A 49 -32.09 24.20 -12.04
N ALA A 50 -32.74 23.66 -13.08
CA ALA A 50 -32.26 22.48 -13.78
C ALA A 50 -30.89 22.71 -14.43
N GLN A 51 -30.63 23.90 -15.00
CA GLN A 51 -29.32 24.24 -15.56
C GLN A 51 -28.22 24.33 -14.49
N GLU A 52 -28.53 24.93 -13.35
CA GLU A 52 -27.61 24.98 -12.19
C GLU A 52 -27.31 23.58 -11.65
N TYR A 53 -28.34 22.75 -11.48
CA TYR A 53 -28.18 21.35 -11.07
C TYR A 53 -27.26 20.59 -12.02
N GLN A 54 -27.43 20.74 -13.33
CA GLN A 54 -26.57 20.08 -14.33
C GLN A 54 -25.12 20.61 -14.30
N ALA A 55 -24.90 21.87 -13.91
CA ALA A 55 -23.54 22.39 -13.68
C ALA A 55 -22.90 21.74 -12.45
N VAL A 56 -23.63 21.59 -11.35
CA VAL A 56 -23.14 20.94 -10.12
C VAL A 56 -22.84 19.46 -10.35
N VAL A 57 -23.71 18.74 -11.07
CA VAL A 57 -23.49 17.31 -11.39
C VAL A 57 -22.22 17.13 -12.22
N ARG A 58 -21.92 18.02 -13.17
CA ARG A 58 -20.66 17.98 -13.92
C ARG A 58 -19.44 18.17 -13.03
N GLN A 59 -19.51 19.08 -12.05
CA GLN A 59 -18.43 19.28 -11.08
C GLN A 59 -18.25 18.07 -10.17
N ALA A 60 -19.35 17.47 -9.69
CA ALA A 60 -19.32 16.27 -8.88
C ALA A 60 -18.73 15.07 -9.64
N ALA A 61 -19.06 14.92 -10.93
CA ALA A 61 -18.49 13.88 -11.77
C ALA A 61 -16.97 14.03 -11.94
N ALA A 62 -16.48 15.26 -12.15
CA ALA A 62 -15.04 15.53 -12.24
C ALA A 62 -14.32 15.20 -10.92
N PHE A 63 -14.88 15.58 -9.78
CA PHE A 63 -14.36 15.22 -8.46
C PHE A 63 -14.31 13.70 -8.25
N GLN A 64 -15.39 13.00 -8.61
CA GLN A 64 -15.47 11.54 -8.44
C GLN A 64 -14.43 10.80 -9.30
N GLN A 65 -14.14 11.29 -10.51
CA GLN A 65 -13.07 10.76 -11.35
C GLN A 65 -11.69 10.94 -10.70
N GLU A 66 -11.40 12.13 -10.18
CA GLU A 66 -10.14 12.41 -9.50
C GLU A 66 -9.98 11.59 -8.22
N PHE A 67 -11.06 11.45 -7.44
CA PHE A 67 -11.11 10.60 -6.26
C PHE A 67 -10.80 9.14 -6.60
N THR A 68 -11.47 8.58 -7.61
CA THR A 68 -11.28 7.18 -8.02
C THR A 68 -9.86 6.94 -8.55
N ARG A 69 -9.32 7.88 -9.33
CA ARG A 69 -7.93 7.83 -9.80
C ARG A 69 -6.95 7.84 -8.63
N THR A 70 -7.14 8.73 -7.66
CA THR A 70 -6.28 8.83 -6.48
C THR A 70 -6.35 7.55 -5.64
N LEU A 71 -7.54 7.00 -5.45
CA LEU A 71 -7.74 5.73 -4.75
C LEU A 71 -7.03 4.56 -5.45
N ALA A 72 -7.09 4.50 -6.78
CA ALA A 72 -6.39 3.47 -7.55
C ALA A 72 -4.86 3.57 -7.42
N VAL A 73 -4.31 4.80 -7.45
CA VAL A 73 -2.88 5.04 -7.22
C VAL A 73 -2.46 4.61 -5.81
N ALA A 74 -3.23 5.00 -4.79
CA ALA A 74 -2.98 4.60 -3.41
C ALA A 74 -3.03 3.07 -3.26
N ALA A 75 -4.04 2.42 -3.82
CA ALA A 75 -4.16 0.96 -3.81
C ALA A 75 -2.93 0.28 -4.45
N GLY A 76 -2.44 0.83 -5.57
CA GLY A 76 -1.22 0.37 -6.23
C GLY A 76 0.01 0.48 -5.33
N ALA A 77 0.17 1.61 -4.63
CA ALA A 77 1.27 1.83 -3.70
C ALA A 77 1.26 0.82 -2.53
N TYR A 78 0.08 0.53 -1.97
CA TYR A 78 -0.08 -0.50 -0.92
C TYR A 78 0.18 -1.92 -1.43
N ALA A 79 -0.26 -2.26 -2.64
CA ALA A 79 0.02 -3.56 -3.22
C ALA A 79 1.52 -3.76 -3.49
N GLN A 80 2.21 -2.72 -3.98
CA GLN A 80 3.67 -2.75 -4.16
C GLN A 80 4.40 -2.87 -2.82
N ALA A 81 3.91 -2.18 -1.79
CA ALA A 81 4.45 -2.28 -0.44
C ALA A 81 4.38 -3.69 0.11
N GLU A 82 3.22 -4.32 -0.02
CA GLU A 82 3.00 -5.70 0.40
C GLU A 82 3.93 -6.65 -0.35
N ALA A 83 4.06 -6.49 -1.66
CA ALA A 83 4.96 -7.29 -2.48
C ALA A 83 6.44 -7.12 -2.07
N ALA A 84 6.89 -5.88 -1.85
CA ALA A 84 8.25 -5.60 -1.40
C ALA A 84 8.52 -6.19 -0.01
N ASN A 85 7.60 -6.00 0.93
CA ASN A 85 7.71 -6.54 2.29
C ASN A 85 7.69 -8.08 2.30
N ALA A 86 6.87 -8.71 1.45
CA ALA A 86 6.85 -10.16 1.28
C ALA A 86 8.17 -10.68 0.69
N ALA A 87 8.73 -10.00 -0.31
CA ALA A 87 10.03 -10.36 -0.88
C ALA A 87 11.16 -10.24 0.16
N LEU A 88 11.15 -9.17 0.97
CA LEU A 88 12.09 -8.96 2.06
C LEU A 88 12.00 -10.08 3.11
N LEU A 89 10.78 -10.45 3.52
CA LEU A 89 10.56 -11.51 4.48
C LEU A 89 11.04 -12.86 3.94
N ASN A 90 10.69 -13.20 2.69
CA ASN A 90 11.16 -14.42 2.03
C ASN A 90 12.70 -14.48 1.94
N GLY A 91 13.34 -13.37 1.56
CA GLY A 91 14.80 -13.27 1.53
C GLY A 91 15.43 -13.47 2.91
N ALA A 92 14.85 -12.88 3.95
CA ALA A 92 15.34 -13.00 5.31
C ALA A 92 15.17 -14.43 5.86
N LEU A 93 14.03 -15.09 5.59
CA LEU A 93 13.77 -16.48 5.94
C LEU A 93 14.73 -17.45 5.23
N ASN A 94 14.97 -17.25 3.93
CA ASN A 94 15.92 -18.06 3.16
C ASN A 94 17.36 -17.91 3.69
N GLY A 95 17.76 -16.69 4.09
CA GLY A 95 19.04 -16.45 4.75
C GLY A 95 19.14 -17.16 6.10
N ALA A 96 18.12 -17.06 6.95
CA ALA A 96 18.07 -17.75 8.23
C ALA A 96 18.13 -19.28 8.07
N LEU A 97 17.41 -19.85 7.10
CA LEU A 97 17.46 -21.28 6.79
C LEU A 97 18.84 -21.71 6.30
N SER A 98 19.49 -20.90 5.46
CA SER A 98 20.85 -21.16 4.98
C SER A 98 21.86 -21.18 6.13
N ASN A 99 21.74 -20.21 7.05
CA ASN A 99 22.57 -20.16 8.26
C ASN A 99 22.35 -21.38 9.16
N ALA A 100 21.09 -21.79 9.37
CA ALA A 100 20.76 -22.97 10.14
C ALA A 100 21.33 -24.25 9.51
N ARG A 101 21.23 -24.40 8.19
CA ARG A 101 21.85 -25.51 7.45
C ARG A 101 23.36 -25.53 7.61
N THR A 102 24.02 -24.38 7.50
CA THR A 102 25.48 -24.28 7.70
C THR A 102 25.86 -24.63 9.13
N ALA A 103 25.11 -24.16 10.13
CA ALA A 103 25.37 -24.47 11.53
C ALA A 103 25.26 -25.97 11.85
N VAL A 104 24.34 -26.68 11.18
CA VAL A 104 24.20 -28.14 11.31
C VAL A 104 25.28 -28.88 10.50
N THR A 105 25.60 -28.42 9.30
CA THR A 105 26.47 -29.14 8.36
C THR A 105 27.96 -28.94 8.66
N ALA A 106 28.37 -27.77 9.15
CA ALA A 106 29.76 -27.45 9.49
C ALA A 106 30.41 -28.41 10.50
N PRO A 107 29.78 -28.76 11.65
CA PRO A 107 30.37 -29.72 12.59
C PRO A 107 30.48 -31.14 11.98
N ILE A 108 29.53 -31.54 11.13
CA ILE A 108 29.55 -32.85 10.45
C ILE A 108 30.71 -32.91 9.44
N GLN A 109 30.95 -31.86 8.66
CA GLN A 109 32.09 -31.79 7.74
C GLN A 109 33.42 -31.78 8.49
N SER A 110 33.51 -31.04 9.60
CA SER A 110 34.69 -31.01 10.46
C SER A 110 35.06 -32.42 10.95
N LEU A 111 34.08 -33.19 11.43
CA LEU A 111 34.26 -34.59 11.82
C LEU A 111 34.70 -35.49 10.66
N LEU A 112 34.14 -35.31 9.47
CA LEU A 112 34.51 -36.10 8.30
C LEU A 112 35.94 -35.81 7.85
N THR A 113 36.38 -34.56 7.97
CA THR A 113 37.76 -34.16 7.65
C THR A 113 38.76 -34.59 8.73
N SER A 114 38.40 -34.55 10.01
CA SER A 114 39.28 -35.02 11.09
C SER A 114 39.39 -36.54 11.16
N ALA A 115 38.37 -37.28 10.72
CA ALA A 115 38.45 -38.74 10.55
C ALA A 115 39.40 -39.17 9.43
N GLY A 116 39.64 -38.32 8.43
CA GLY A 116 40.59 -38.57 7.33
C GLY A 116 42.06 -38.27 7.67
N VAL A 117 42.31 -37.47 8.71
CA VAL A 117 43.66 -37.14 9.19
C VAL A 117 43.87 -37.92 10.48
N GLY A 118 44.58 -39.05 10.41
CA GLY A 118 44.69 -40.06 11.48
C GLY A 118 45.36 -39.64 12.80
N THR A 119 44.93 -38.55 13.42
CA THR A 119 45.33 -38.12 14.77
C THR A 119 44.16 -38.38 15.73
N GLY A 120 44.22 -39.52 16.42
CA GLY A 120 43.17 -39.98 17.33
C GLY A 120 42.96 -39.08 18.55
N GLY A 121 41.74 -38.59 18.71
CA GLY A 121 41.22 -37.97 19.92
C GLY A 121 39.73 -37.64 19.74
N PRO A 122 38.86 -37.88 20.74
CA PRO A 122 37.42 -37.64 20.59
C PRO A 122 37.17 -36.14 20.43
N SER A 123 36.84 -35.71 19.22
CA SER A 123 36.31 -34.37 18.98
C SER A 123 34.88 -34.33 19.54
N ALA A 124 34.70 -33.73 20.71
CA ALA A 124 33.40 -33.63 21.35
C ALA A 124 32.43 -32.85 20.45
N LEU A 125 31.22 -33.39 20.25
CA LEU A 125 30.09 -32.71 19.61
C LEU A 125 29.62 -31.57 20.53
N THR A 126 30.27 -30.42 20.48
CA THR A 126 29.64 -29.17 20.90
C THR A 126 28.72 -28.74 19.76
N ALA A 127 27.49 -29.25 19.76
CA ALA A 127 26.42 -28.63 18.98
C ALA A 127 26.25 -27.22 19.54
N VAL A 128 26.89 -26.23 18.90
CA VAL A 128 26.54 -24.84 19.14
C VAL A 128 25.09 -24.74 18.71
N PRO A 129 24.13 -24.46 19.62
CA PRO A 129 22.77 -24.20 19.18
C PRO A 129 22.86 -23.06 18.17
N ALA A 130 22.42 -23.32 16.94
CA ALA A 130 22.33 -22.27 15.93
C ALA A 130 21.44 -21.18 16.53
N ALA A 131 22.04 -20.06 16.93
CA ALA A 131 21.28 -18.95 17.48
C ALA A 131 20.21 -18.61 16.45
N ALA A 132 18.93 -18.70 16.85
CA ALA A 132 17.84 -18.35 15.97
C ALA A 132 18.11 -16.93 15.46
N SER A 133 18.29 -16.79 14.15
CA SER A 133 18.52 -15.47 13.55
C SER A 133 17.25 -14.66 13.74
N GLN A 134 17.23 -13.78 14.74
CA GLN A 134 16.12 -12.87 14.98
C GLN A 134 16.15 -11.78 13.91
N ILE A 135 15.02 -11.55 13.24
CA ILE A 135 14.87 -10.48 12.24
C ILE A 135 14.06 -9.37 12.89
N ALA A 136 14.61 -8.16 12.93
CA ALA A 136 13.91 -6.99 13.43
C ALA A 136 13.36 -6.18 12.26
N LEU A 137 12.05 -6.12 12.13
CA LEU A 137 11.37 -5.31 11.11
C LEU A 137 11.24 -3.88 11.65
N ILE A 138 11.76 -2.91 10.91
CA ILE A 138 11.84 -1.50 11.32
C ILE A 138 11.09 -0.66 10.29
N MET A 139 10.04 0.02 10.76
CA MET A 139 9.32 1.02 9.98
C MET A 139 10.00 2.39 10.08
N GLY A 140 9.89 3.19 9.03
CA GLY A 140 10.30 4.60 9.06
C GLY A 140 9.33 5.47 9.86
N GLY A 141 9.75 6.70 10.19
CA GLY A 141 8.85 7.77 10.66
C GLY A 141 8.29 8.58 9.49
N THR A 142 7.33 9.49 9.73
CA THR A 142 6.71 10.34 8.69
C THR A 142 7.73 10.92 7.70
N GLY A 143 7.47 10.76 6.39
CA GLY A 143 8.37 11.20 5.31
C GLY A 143 9.54 10.26 5.02
N ASN A 144 9.64 9.09 5.67
CA ASN A 144 10.70 8.10 5.45
C ASN A 144 10.15 6.70 5.08
N PRO A 145 9.40 6.58 3.97
CA PRO A 145 8.71 5.35 3.55
C PRO A 145 9.65 4.19 3.21
N ASP A 146 10.90 4.50 2.84
CA ASP A 146 11.97 3.52 2.66
C ASP A 146 13.14 3.88 3.59
N PRO A 147 13.18 3.32 4.81
CA PRO A 147 14.19 3.70 5.79
C PRO A 147 15.59 3.25 5.39
N ASP A 148 16.48 4.23 5.21
CA ASP A 148 17.88 4.00 4.82
C ASP A 148 18.66 3.15 5.86
N PRO A 149 19.76 2.50 5.44
CA PRO A 149 20.62 1.73 6.34
C PRO A 149 21.12 2.49 7.58
N LYS A 150 21.38 3.79 7.50
CA LYS A 150 21.79 4.60 8.66
C LYS A 150 20.66 4.72 9.67
N TYR A 151 19.42 4.97 9.21
CA TYR A 151 18.24 4.97 10.07
C TYR A 151 18.07 3.61 10.75
N LEU A 152 18.11 2.51 9.99
CA LEU A 152 18.01 1.16 10.53
C LEU A 152 19.07 0.87 11.59
N ASN A 153 20.32 1.24 11.32
CA ASN A 153 21.43 1.01 12.25
C ASN A 153 21.26 1.82 13.55
N ARG A 154 20.79 3.07 13.46
CA ARG A 154 20.50 3.90 14.64
C ARG A 154 19.44 3.27 15.52
N ILE A 155 18.35 2.77 14.93
CA ILE A 155 17.27 2.10 15.67
C ILE A 155 17.77 0.78 16.27
N ASN A 156 18.50 -0.01 15.47
CA ASN A 156 19.04 -1.29 15.88
C ASN A 156 19.93 -1.17 17.13
N VAL A 157 20.95 -0.31 17.07
CA VAL A 157 21.91 -0.13 18.17
C VAL A 157 21.26 0.47 19.41
N LYS A 158 20.35 1.45 19.25
CA LYS A 158 19.77 2.14 20.41
C LYS A 158 18.68 1.34 21.12
N TYR A 159 17.84 0.63 20.38
CA TYR A 159 16.60 0.09 20.93
C TYR A 159 16.48 -1.43 20.82
N ILE A 160 17.03 -2.05 19.77
CA ILE A 160 16.83 -3.48 19.51
C ILE A 160 17.88 -4.33 20.20
N GLN A 161 19.17 -4.03 20.02
CA GLN A 161 20.26 -4.89 20.51
C GLN A 161 20.28 -5.07 22.04
N HIS A 162 19.73 -4.12 22.79
CA HIS A 162 19.63 -4.22 24.26
C HIS A 162 18.62 -5.27 24.73
N LEU A 163 17.57 -5.52 23.94
CA LEU A 163 16.51 -6.47 24.25
C LEU A 163 16.66 -7.79 23.47
N PHE A 164 17.15 -7.69 22.23
CA PHE A 164 17.30 -8.78 21.27
C PHE A 164 18.72 -8.75 20.66
N PRO A 165 19.73 -9.17 21.43
CA PRO A 165 21.12 -9.17 20.97
C PRO A 165 21.29 -10.12 19.77
N GLY A 166 21.92 -9.62 18.71
CA GLY A 166 22.15 -10.38 17.47
C GLY A 166 21.00 -10.31 16.46
N ALA A 167 19.96 -9.52 16.71
CA ALA A 167 18.90 -9.29 15.73
C ALA A 167 19.41 -8.57 14.47
N ILE A 168 18.93 -9.01 13.30
CA ILE A 168 19.28 -8.46 11.99
C ILE A 168 18.20 -7.46 11.57
N PRO A 169 18.51 -6.17 11.41
CA PRO A 169 17.53 -5.15 11.02
C PRO A 169 17.12 -5.30 9.56
N LYS A 170 15.82 -5.15 9.30
CA LYS A 170 15.21 -5.09 7.96
C LYS A 170 14.23 -3.91 7.90
N ALA A 171 14.34 -3.10 6.85
CA ALA A 171 13.38 -2.05 6.56
C ALA A 171 12.01 -2.66 6.23
N LEU A 172 10.94 -2.04 6.71
CA LEU A 172 9.58 -2.27 6.24
C LEU A 172 9.16 -1.04 5.42
N PHE A 173 8.74 -1.28 4.18
CA PHE A 173 8.25 -0.21 3.31
C PHE A 173 6.80 0.13 3.66
N THR A 174 6.52 1.43 3.84
CA THR A 174 5.23 1.96 4.29
C THR A 174 4.78 3.13 3.40
N PRO A 175 3.82 2.93 2.48
CA PRO A 175 3.46 3.93 1.48
C PRO A 175 2.66 5.10 2.05
N GLU A 176 1.99 4.96 3.21
CA GLU A 176 1.26 6.07 3.88
C GLU A 176 2.14 7.29 4.17
N GLN A 177 3.46 7.12 4.24
CA GLN A 177 4.38 8.17 4.69
C GLN A 177 4.68 9.22 3.62
N PHE A 178 4.17 9.05 2.40
CA PHE A 178 4.19 10.05 1.33
C PHE A 178 3.00 11.04 1.37
N TRP A 179 2.04 10.88 2.28
CA TRP A 179 0.92 11.82 2.40
C TRP A 179 1.30 13.08 3.21
N PRO A 180 0.99 14.32 2.77
CA PRO A 180 0.10 14.72 1.67
C PRO A 180 0.90 15.23 0.46
N VAL A 181 1.73 14.40 -0.17
CA VAL A 181 2.29 14.71 -1.48
C VAL A 181 1.42 13.99 -2.50
N THR A 182 0.40 14.67 -3.02
CA THR A 182 -0.19 14.29 -4.30
C THR A 182 0.95 14.22 -5.31
N PRO A 183 1.18 13.11 -6.03
CA PRO A 183 2.12 13.12 -7.14
C PRO A 183 1.62 14.19 -8.10
N ASN A 184 2.39 15.26 -8.27
CA ASN A 184 2.16 16.20 -9.35
C ASN A 184 2.21 15.38 -10.64
N SER A 185 1.06 15.14 -11.25
CA SER A 185 0.99 14.66 -12.62
C SER A 185 1.46 15.82 -13.52
N ALA A 186 2.78 15.97 -13.64
CA ALA A 186 3.43 16.91 -14.54
C ALA A 186 4.73 16.28 -15.07
N THR A 187 4.57 15.32 -15.97
CA THR A 187 5.36 15.22 -17.21
C THR A 187 4.38 15.06 -18.34
#